data_AF-A0A7C2YT22-F1
#
_entry.id   AF-A0A7C2YT22-F1
#
_cell.length_a   1.000
_cell.length_b   1.000
_cell.length_c   1.000
_cell.angle_alpha   90.00
_cell.angle_beta   90.00
_cell.angle_gamma   90.00
#
_symmetry.space_group_name_H-M   'P 1'
#
loop_
_entity.id
_entity.type
_entity.pdbx_description
1 polymer ?
#
loop_
_entity_poly.entity_id
_entity_poly.type
_entity_poly.pdbx_seq_one_letter_code
_entity_poly.pdbx_strand_id
1 'polypeptide(L)'
;MARGLAAAPPCRTRERERRLMPPRLLLALPLSLLALLGAGYYEAITPSSQLYGRLVTHGRRSAPLVALTFDDGPNGEWTLAVARVLEEHGVRGTFFMVGENAVRDPQTVRELAARGHLIGNHSFRHRKRDALLDLSYSDLARAEAAIRDATGLCPALFRPPNGFHTPWQLRAVAAHGLLAVAWDVQPSDWKGPPSEELTRRVVEAARPGSIVLLHDGLDTRSSVDRSRLLAALPAIVRGLQERGFRLVRLDELLGVAPYLNDCSWAVGP
;
A
#
# COMPACT_ATOMS: atom_id res chain seq x y z
N MET A 1 59.69 -33.14 -71.22
CA MET A 1 60.20 -33.29 -69.84
C MET A 1 59.47 -32.30 -68.93
N ALA A 2 58.89 -32.85 -67.86
CA ALA A 2 58.26 -32.26 -66.67
C ALA A 2 57.73 -30.81 -66.67
N ARG A 3 56.40 -30.68 -66.62
CA ARG A 3 55.68 -29.49 -66.09
C ARG A 3 55.82 -29.47 -64.57
N GLY A 4 56.42 -28.40 -64.02
CA GLY A 4 56.42 -28.15 -62.58
C GLY A 4 55.08 -27.57 -62.12
N LEU A 5 54.30 -28.32 -61.35
CA LEU A 5 53.14 -27.81 -60.63
C LEU A 5 53.62 -27.04 -59.39
N ALA A 6 53.35 -25.74 -59.34
CA ALA A 6 53.45 -24.96 -58.11
C ALA A 6 52.31 -25.38 -57.16
N ALA A 7 52.68 -25.86 -55.98
CA ALA A 7 51.72 -26.22 -54.94
C ALA A 7 51.04 -24.95 -54.39
N ALA A 8 49.70 -24.94 -54.36
CA ALA A 8 48.92 -23.92 -53.68
C ALA A 8 49.19 -23.94 -52.16
N PRO A 9 49.21 -22.78 -51.47
CA PRO A 9 49.41 -22.76 -50.02
C PRO A 9 48.20 -23.40 -49.31
N PRO A 10 48.41 -24.06 -48.15
CA PRO A 10 47.33 -24.72 -47.45
C PRO A 10 46.33 -23.68 -46.95
N CYS A 11 45.05 -23.91 -47.24
CA CYS A 11 43.92 -23.16 -46.71
C CYS A 11 43.92 -23.31 -45.18
N ARG A 12 44.41 -22.29 -44.45
CA ARG A 12 44.25 -22.22 -42.99
C ARG A 12 42.78 -22.06 -42.68
N THR A 13 42.09 -23.15 -42.36
CA THR A 13 40.80 -23.10 -41.67
C THR A 13 41.04 -22.36 -40.36
N ARG A 14 40.62 -21.10 -40.26
CA ARG A 14 40.47 -20.40 -38.97
C ARG A 14 39.38 -21.16 -38.22
N GLU A 15 39.79 -22.16 -37.45
CA GLU A 15 38.96 -22.80 -36.45
C GLU A 15 38.60 -21.69 -35.46
N ARG A 16 37.37 -21.18 -35.58
CA ARG A 16 36.86 -20.13 -34.73
C ARG A 16 36.65 -20.78 -33.37
N GLU A 17 37.69 -20.80 -32.53
CA GLU A 17 37.60 -21.23 -31.14
C GLU A 17 36.39 -20.55 -30.51
N ARG A 18 35.27 -21.28 -30.41
CA ARG A 18 34.15 -20.86 -29.57
C ARG A 18 34.71 -20.93 -28.17
N ARG A 19 35.25 -19.82 -27.67
CA ARG A 19 35.58 -19.66 -26.25
C ARG A 19 34.29 -19.83 -25.47
N LEU A 20 33.96 -21.07 -25.13
CA LEU A 20 32.91 -21.40 -24.19
C LEU A 20 33.22 -20.64 -22.90
N MET A 21 32.28 -19.83 -22.43
CA MET A 21 32.44 -19.13 -21.15
C MET A 21 32.82 -20.15 -20.09
N PRO A 22 33.83 -19.89 -19.25
CA PRO A 22 34.26 -20.85 -18.24
C PRO A 22 33.07 -21.15 -17.30
N PRO A 23 32.90 -22.39 -16.84
CA PRO A 23 31.69 -22.84 -16.13
C PRO A 23 31.33 -22.01 -14.88
N ARG A 24 32.32 -21.35 -14.25
CA ARG A 24 32.11 -20.40 -13.14
C ARG A 24 31.34 -19.14 -13.56
N LEU A 25 31.54 -18.66 -14.79
CA LEU A 25 30.84 -17.51 -15.37
C LEU A 25 29.40 -17.88 -15.80
N LEU A 26 29.13 -19.14 -16.13
CA LEU A 26 27.79 -19.64 -16.47
C LEU A 26 26.87 -19.76 -15.25
N LEU A 27 27.40 -20.02 -14.06
CA LEU A 27 26.64 -20.07 -12.80
C LEU A 27 26.50 -18.70 -12.12
N ALA A 28 27.44 -17.78 -12.34
CA ALA A 28 27.41 -16.45 -11.73
C ALA A 28 26.25 -15.58 -12.25
N LEU A 29 25.91 -15.68 -13.54
CA LEU A 29 24.82 -14.92 -14.17
C LEU A 29 23.43 -15.25 -13.62
N PRO A 30 22.97 -16.52 -13.55
CA PRO A 30 21.65 -16.85 -13.00
C PRO A 30 21.55 -16.55 -11.50
N LEU A 31 22.64 -16.72 -10.73
CA LEU A 31 22.66 -16.33 -9.32
C LEU A 31 22.56 -14.82 -9.13
N SER A 32 23.25 -14.04 -9.97
CA SER A 32 23.16 -12.58 -9.96
C SER A 32 21.75 -12.09 -10.33
N LEU A 33 21.14 -12.70 -11.35
CA LEU A 33 19.76 -12.41 -11.73
C LEU A 33 18.78 -12.76 -10.60
N LEU A 34 18.93 -13.93 -9.97
CA LEU A 34 18.08 -14.34 -8.85
C LEU A 34 18.23 -13.38 -7.65
N ALA A 35 19.46 -12.96 -7.34
CA ALA A 35 19.72 -11.97 -6.29
C ALA A 35 19.06 -10.62 -6.60
N LEU A 36 19.14 -10.15 -7.85
CA LEU A 36 18.48 -8.92 -8.29
C LEU A 36 16.95 -9.02 -8.22
N LEU A 37 16.37 -10.14 -8.67
CA LEU A 37 14.93 -10.38 -8.55
C LEU A 37 14.49 -10.47 -7.07
N GLY A 38 15.29 -11.12 -6.23
CA GLY A 38 15.06 -11.21 -4.79
C GLY A 38 15.11 -9.84 -4.11
N ALA A 39 16.12 -9.01 -4.43
CA ALA A 39 16.23 -7.64 -3.93
C ALA A 39 15.04 -6.80 -4.42
N GLY A 40 14.68 -6.90 -5.71
CA GLY A 40 13.54 -6.19 -6.25
C GLY A 40 12.21 -6.58 -5.57
N TYR A 41 12.00 -7.86 -5.30
CA TYR A 41 10.83 -8.33 -4.55
C TYR A 41 10.85 -7.87 -3.09
N TYR A 42 12.02 -7.88 -2.44
CA TYR A 42 12.19 -7.38 -1.07
C TYR A 42 11.78 -5.91 -0.94
N GLU A 43 12.21 -5.08 -1.89
CA GLU A 43 11.82 -3.67 -1.94
C GLU A 43 10.31 -3.52 -2.18
N ALA A 44 9.70 -4.37 -3.02
CA ALA A 44 8.26 -4.35 -3.29
C ALA A 44 7.41 -4.67 -2.06
N ILE A 45 7.90 -5.52 -1.14
CA ILE A 45 7.19 -5.91 0.09
C ILE A 45 7.54 -5.03 1.30
N THR A 46 8.47 -4.08 1.15
CA THR A 46 8.93 -3.22 2.25
C THR A 46 8.19 -1.89 2.17
N PRO A 47 7.20 -1.61 3.05
CA PRO A 47 6.34 -0.42 2.91
C PRO A 47 7.08 0.92 3.06
N SER A 48 8.30 0.89 3.59
CA SER A 48 9.18 2.06 3.69
C SER A 48 10.08 2.28 2.48
N SER A 49 10.16 1.31 1.56
CA SER A 49 10.98 1.45 0.35
C SER A 49 10.49 2.62 -0.50
N GLN A 50 11.45 3.37 -1.04
CA GLN A 50 11.20 4.43 -2.02
C GLN A 50 11.76 4.06 -3.40
N LEU A 51 12.24 2.83 -3.59
CA LEU A 51 12.93 2.41 -4.82
C LEU A 51 12.03 2.56 -6.05
N TYR A 52 10.73 2.28 -5.88
CA TYR A 52 9.77 2.25 -6.98
C TYR A 52 8.92 3.50 -7.13
N GLY A 53 9.14 4.49 -6.26
CA GLY A 53 8.40 5.74 -6.24
C GLY A 53 8.21 6.26 -4.83
N ARG A 54 7.61 7.45 -4.73
CA ARG A 54 7.32 8.08 -3.45
C ARG A 54 6.18 7.35 -2.75
N LEU A 55 6.44 6.88 -1.54
CA LEU A 55 5.46 6.24 -0.66
C LEU A 55 5.58 6.88 0.74
N VAL A 56 4.59 7.68 1.14
CA VAL A 56 4.67 8.45 2.38
C VAL A 56 4.44 7.55 3.58
N THR A 57 5.41 7.42 4.48
CA THR A 57 5.32 6.54 5.66
C THR A 57 4.99 7.30 6.94
N HIS A 58 5.17 8.62 6.96
CA HIS A 58 4.89 9.48 8.09
C HIS A 58 4.73 10.95 7.68
N GLY A 59 4.11 11.74 8.55
CA GLY A 59 4.05 13.20 8.47
C GLY A 59 5.29 13.91 9.05
N ARG A 60 5.16 15.22 9.30
CA ARG A 60 6.26 16.02 9.86
C ARG A 60 6.56 15.60 11.30
N ARG A 61 7.84 15.41 11.63
CA ARG A 61 8.30 15.03 12.98
C ARG A 61 8.33 16.19 13.98
N SER A 62 8.12 17.42 13.51
CA SER A 62 8.16 18.63 14.34
C SER A 62 6.83 18.95 15.02
N ALA A 63 5.74 18.26 14.69
CA ALA A 63 4.43 18.47 15.27
C ALA A 63 3.95 17.20 15.96
N PRO A 64 3.39 17.27 17.18
CA PRO A 64 2.93 16.12 17.95
C PRO A 64 1.58 15.60 17.42
N LEU A 65 1.51 15.33 16.12
CA LEU A 65 0.33 14.80 15.44
C LEU A 65 0.51 13.32 15.16
N VAL A 66 -0.56 12.53 15.27
CA VAL A 66 -0.61 11.12 14.88
C VAL A 66 -1.91 10.85 14.13
N ALA A 67 -1.85 10.06 13.06
CA ALA A 67 -3.04 9.60 12.35
C ALA A 67 -3.31 8.12 12.66
N LEU A 68 -4.53 7.82 13.12
CA LEU A 68 -5.05 6.47 13.17
C LEU A 68 -5.69 6.14 11.82
N THR A 69 -5.19 5.09 11.17
CA THR A 69 -5.65 4.68 9.84
C THR A 69 -6.13 3.23 9.86
N PHE A 70 -7.19 2.94 9.11
CA PHE A 70 -7.90 1.67 9.12
C PHE A 70 -8.01 1.14 7.69
N ASP A 71 -7.53 -0.08 7.46
CA ASP A 71 -7.56 -0.74 6.16
C ASP A 71 -8.65 -1.83 6.12
N ASP A 72 -9.04 -2.18 4.89
CA ASP A 72 -9.91 -3.30 4.50
C ASP A 72 -11.42 -3.12 4.68
N GLY A 73 -11.88 -2.00 5.24
CA GLY A 73 -13.30 -1.67 5.27
C GLY A 73 -13.92 -1.47 3.87
N PRO A 74 -15.27 -1.36 3.79
CA PRO A 74 -16.24 -1.59 4.87
C PRO A 74 -16.38 -3.06 5.28
N ASN A 75 -16.61 -3.28 6.57
CA ASN A 75 -16.75 -4.58 7.20
C ASN A 75 -18.01 -4.65 8.08
N GLY A 76 -19.16 -4.28 7.50
CA GLY A 76 -20.44 -4.26 8.19
C GLY A 76 -20.42 -3.36 9.44
N GLU A 77 -21.01 -3.84 10.53
CA GLU A 77 -21.14 -3.07 11.77
C GLU A 77 -19.80 -2.70 12.43
N TRP A 78 -18.73 -3.46 12.15
CA TRP A 78 -17.41 -3.26 12.75
C TRP A 78 -16.79 -1.92 12.34
N THR A 79 -16.89 -1.57 11.06
CA THR A 79 -16.38 -0.30 10.53
C THR A 79 -17.04 0.89 11.24
N LEU A 80 -18.36 0.89 11.37
CA LEU A 80 -19.08 1.95 12.07
C LEU A 80 -18.86 1.91 13.59
N ALA A 81 -18.62 0.74 14.18
CA ALA A 81 -18.26 0.64 15.59
C ALA A 81 -16.89 1.27 15.88
N VAL A 82 -15.90 1.07 15.00
CA VAL A 82 -14.61 1.75 15.08
C VAL A 82 -14.80 3.27 15.03
N ALA A 83 -15.59 3.76 14.07
CA ALA A 83 -15.89 5.19 13.95
C ALA A 83 -16.53 5.77 15.22
N ARG A 84 -17.55 5.10 15.78
CA ARG A 84 -18.20 5.51 17.03
C ARG A 84 -17.21 5.67 18.19
N VAL A 85 -16.31 4.70 18.39
CA VAL A 85 -15.30 4.79 19.46
C VAL A 85 -14.36 5.98 19.25
N LEU A 86 -13.96 6.26 18.01
CA LEU A 86 -13.15 7.44 17.68
C LEU A 86 -13.91 8.74 17.97
N GLU A 87 -15.18 8.82 17.58
CA GLU A 87 -16.05 9.98 17.79
C GLU A 87 -16.28 10.27 19.28
N GLU A 88 -16.49 9.24 20.10
CA GLU A 88 -16.64 9.34 21.56
C GLU A 88 -15.43 9.99 22.24
N HIS A 89 -14.24 9.88 21.61
CA HIS A 89 -13.00 10.49 22.10
C HIS A 89 -12.66 11.80 21.36
N GLY A 90 -13.58 12.32 20.54
CA GLY A 90 -13.41 13.58 19.81
C GLY A 90 -12.39 13.49 18.67
N VAL A 91 -12.09 12.30 18.16
CA VAL A 91 -11.09 12.10 17.10
C VAL A 91 -11.73 11.63 15.80
N ARG A 92 -11.02 11.82 14.68
CA ARG A 92 -11.41 11.32 13.36
C ARG A 92 -10.27 10.50 12.78
N GLY A 93 -10.58 9.26 12.39
CA GLY A 93 -9.67 8.37 11.67
C GLY A 93 -9.71 8.56 10.15
N THR A 94 -8.79 7.86 9.47
CA THR A 94 -8.77 7.70 8.01
C THR A 94 -9.01 6.24 7.66
N PHE A 95 -9.94 5.96 6.74
CA PHE A 95 -10.33 4.61 6.35
C PHE A 95 -9.98 4.38 4.89
N PHE A 96 -9.06 3.46 4.61
CA PHE A 96 -8.69 3.02 3.27
C PHE A 96 -9.62 1.88 2.86
N MET A 97 -10.55 2.20 1.96
CA MET A 97 -11.63 1.29 1.58
C MET A 97 -11.26 0.42 0.39
N VAL A 98 -11.57 -0.86 0.50
CA VAL A 98 -11.48 -1.81 -0.61
C VAL A 98 -12.72 -1.65 -1.49
N GLY A 99 -12.52 -1.46 -2.79
CA GLY A 99 -13.61 -1.17 -3.74
C GLY A 99 -14.70 -2.25 -3.78
N GLU A 100 -14.34 -3.55 -3.75
CA GLU A 100 -15.33 -4.63 -3.68
C GLU A 100 -16.20 -4.55 -2.41
N ASN A 101 -15.61 -4.12 -1.28
CA ASN A 101 -16.34 -3.94 -0.04
C ASN A 101 -17.22 -2.69 -0.09
N ALA A 102 -16.73 -1.61 -0.69
CA ALA A 102 -17.49 -0.36 -0.87
C ALA A 102 -18.71 -0.56 -1.79
N VAL A 103 -18.61 -1.39 -2.83
CA VAL A 103 -19.77 -1.77 -3.67
C VAL A 103 -20.78 -2.61 -2.89
N ARG A 104 -20.30 -3.49 -1.99
CA ARG A 104 -21.16 -4.35 -1.19
C ARG A 104 -21.91 -3.58 -0.10
N ASP A 105 -21.27 -2.59 0.50
CA ASP A 105 -21.83 -1.77 1.58
C ASP A 105 -21.55 -0.27 1.35
N PRO A 106 -22.21 0.35 0.36
CA PRO A 106 -22.02 1.76 0.06
C PRO A 106 -22.62 2.68 1.15
N GLN A 107 -23.53 2.16 1.98
CA GLN A 107 -24.15 2.92 3.06
C GLN A 107 -23.13 3.23 4.15
N THR A 108 -22.33 2.25 4.58
CA THR A 108 -21.26 2.46 5.56
C THR A 108 -20.21 3.46 5.08
N VAL A 109 -19.81 3.42 3.79
CA VAL A 109 -18.85 4.40 3.23
C VAL A 109 -19.43 5.81 3.30
N ARG A 110 -20.68 5.99 2.87
CA ARG A 110 -21.39 7.27 2.89
C ARG A 110 -21.53 7.81 4.31
N GLU A 111 -21.88 6.95 5.25
CA GLU A 111 -22.06 7.31 6.65
C GLU A 111 -20.74 7.75 7.29
N LEU A 112 -19.64 7.03 7.06
CA LEU A 112 -18.31 7.44 7.52
C LEU A 112 -17.89 8.81 6.99
N ALA A 113 -18.09 9.04 5.69
CA ALA A 113 -17.79 10.33 5.07
C ALA A 113 -18.63 11.46 5.70
N ALA A 114 -19.94 11.23 5.89
CA ALA A 114 -20.85 12.19 6.53
C ALA A 114 -20.48 12.49 8.00
N ARG A 115 -19.89 11.51 8.71
CA ARG A 115 -19.36 11.67 10.08
C ARG A 115 -18.03 12.43 10.14
N GLY A 116 -17.45 12.77 8.98
CA GLY A 116 -16.22 13.57 8.86
C GLY A 116 -14.92 12.77 8.87
N HIS A 117 -15.00 11.44 8.83
CA HIS A 117 -13.83 10.59 8.62
C HIS A 117 -13.28 10.74 7.21
N LEU A 118 -11.96 10.59 7.06
CA LEU A 118 -11.33 10.62 5.74
C LEU A 118 -11.48 9.26 5.07
N ILE A 119 -11.84 9.26 3.78
CA ILE A 119 -11.92 8.05 2.97
C ILE A 119 -10.76 8.03 1.97
N GLY A 120 -9.97 6.97 2.00
CA GLY A 120 -8.89 6.69 1.06
C GLY A 120 -9.18 5.45 0.20
N ASN A 121 -8.42 5.29 -0.87
CA ASN A 121 -8.53 4.16 -1.78
C ASN A 121 -7.57 3.01 -1.36
N HIS A 122 -8.09 1.78 -1.27
CA HIS A 122 -7.30 0.58 -0.95
C HIS A 122 -7.33 -0.50 -2.04
N SER A 123 -7.34 -0.10 -3.31
CA SER A 123 -7.58 -0.94 -4.49
C SER A 123 -8.98 -1.52 -4.55
N PHE A 124 -9.34 -2.16 -5.66
CA PHE A 124 -10.67 -2.75 -5.81
C PHE A 124 -10.74 -4.15 -5.21
N ARG A 125 -9.76 -5.02 -5.50
CA ARG A 125 -9.79 -6.46 -5.16
C ARG A 125 -8.84 -6.88 -4.04
N HIS A 126 -7.97 -5.98 -3.58
CA HIS A 126 -6.96 -6.28 -2.56
C HIS A 126 -5.97 -7.40 -2.96
N ARG A 127 -5.59 -7.50 -4.26
CA ARG A 127 -4.71 -8.58 -4.76
C ARG A 127 -3.34 -8.08 -5.20
N LYS A 128 -2.28 -8.65 -4.62
CA LYS A 128 -0.88 -8.40 -5.05
C LYS A 128 -0.65 -8.75 -6.53
N ARG A 129 -1.31 -9.79 -7.02
CA ARG A 129 -1.19 -10.24 -8.42
C ARG A 129 -1.59 -9.14 -9.41
N ASP A 130 -2.57 -8.30 -9.05
CA ASP A 130 -3.06 -7.25 -9.94
C ASP A 130 -2.00 -6.14 -10.02
N ALA A 131 -1.33 -5.82 -8.92
CA ALA A 131 -0.15 -4.94 -8.91
C ALA A 131 1.08 -5.53 -9.62
N LEU A 132 1.16 -6.85 -9.85
CA LEU A 132 2.25 -7.51 -10.56
C LEU A 132 2.00 -7.64 -12.07
N LEU A 133 0.77 -7.96 -12.46
CA LEU A 133 0.44 -8.39 -13.81
C LEU A 133 -0.30 -7.33 -14.63
N ASP A 134 -0.98 -6.39 -13.97
CA ASP A 134 -1.65 -5.28 -14.63
C ASP A 134 -0.77 -4.02 -14.58
N LEU A 135 -0.10 -3.73 -15.70
CA LEU A 135 0.77 -2.57 -15.85
C LEU A 135 0.00 -1.23 -15.83
N SER A 136 -1.29 -1.25 -16.15
CA SER A 136 -2.17 -0.07 -16.07
C SER A 136 -2.72 0.14 -14.67
N TYR A 137 -2.73 -0.93 -13.86
CA TYR A 137 -3.31 -0.98 -12.52
C TYR A 137 -4.77 -0.47 -12.48
N SER A 138 -5.61 -1.05 -13.34
CA SER A 138 -7.05 -0.75 -13.50
C SER A 138 -7.87 -0.91 -12.21
N ASP A 139 -7.35 -1.65 -11.23
CA ASP A 139 -7.96 -1.83 -9.92
C ASP A 139 -8.04 -0.51 -9.12
N LEU A 140 -7.16 0.44 -9.40
CA LEU A 140 -7.18 1.77 -8.78
C LEU A 140 -8.44 2.54 -9.16
N ALA A 141 -8.62 2.71 -10.47
CA ALA A 141 -9.76 3.32 -11.13
C ALA A 141 -11.09 2.77 -10.59
N ARG A 142 -11.24 1.45 -10.59
CA ARG A 142 -12.49 0.78 -10.18
C ARG A 142 -12.84 1.10 -8.72
N ALA A 143 -11.84 1.22 -7.84
CA ALA A 143 -12.06 1.54 -6.43
C ALA A 143 -12.46 3.00 -6.21
N GLU A 144 -11.83 3.93 -6.94
CA GLU A 144 -12.23 5.34 -6.91
C GLU A 144 -13.67 5.53 -7.38
N ALA A 145 -14.08 4.83 -8.44
CA ALA A 145 -15.46 4.84 -8.91
C ALA A 145 -16.43 4.33 -7.82
N ALA A 146 -16.12 3.20 -7.16
CA ALA A 146 -16.94 2.68 -6.07
C ALA A 146 -17.09 3.67 -4.90
N ILE A 147 -15.99 4.34 -4.50
CA ILE A 147 -16.00 5.34 -3.44
C ILE A 147 -16.82 6.58 -3.86
N ARG A 148 -16.62 7.06 -5.09
CA ARG A 148 -17.36 8.19 -5.66
C ARG A 148 -18.85 7.88 -5.74
N ASP A 149 -19.24 6.71 -6.20
CA ASP A 149 -20.65 6.36 -6.36
C ASP A 149 -21.33 6.23 -4.98
N ALA A 150 -20.59 5.82 -3.94
CA ALA A 150 -21.09 5.77 -2.57
C ALA A 150 -21.19 7.14 -1.89
N THR A 151 -20.25 8.06 -2.14
CA THR A 151 -20.07 9.29 -1.34
C THR A 151 -20.20 10.61 -2.09
N GLY A 152 -20.07 10.59 -3.41
CA GLY A 152 -19.85 11.78 -4.25
C GLY A 152 -18.43 12.36 -4.18
N LEU A 153 -17.51 11.73 -3.44
CA LEU A 153 -16.15 12.22 -3.18
C LEU A 153 -15.11 11.44 -3.99
N CYS A 154 -14.05 12.14 -4.37
CA CYS A 154 -12.91 11.57 -5.09
C CYS A 154 -11.70 11.49 -4.15
N PRO A 155 -11.32 10.30 -3.64
CA PRO A 155 -10.24 10.18 -2.67
C PRO A 155 -8.94 10.76 -3.24
N ALA A 156 -8.14 11.46 -2.43
CA ALA A 156 -6.81 11.94 -2.85
C ALA A 156 -5.66 11.04 -2.36
N LEU A 157 -5.96 10.06 -1.50
CA LEU A 157 -4.98 9.17 -0.88
C LEU A 157 -5.20 7.73 -1.32
N PHE A 158 -4.11 7.03 -1.60
CA PHE A 158 -4.09 5.61 -1.90
C PHE A 158 -3.14 4.88 -0.97
N ARG A 159 -3.54 3.70 -0.48
CA ARG A 159 -2.64 2.79 0.22
C ARG A 159 -2.54 1.47 -0.54
N PRO A 160 -1.33 1.02 -0.92
CA PRO A 160 -1.18 -0.28 -1.56
C PRO A 160 -1.57 -1.43 -0.60
N PRO A 161 -2.41 -2.39 -1.03
CA PRO A 161 -2.70 -3.61 -0.28
C PRO A 161 -1.45 -4.28 0.27
N ASN A 162 -1.44 -4.59 1.57
CA ASN A 162 -0.30 -5.20 2.27
C ASN A 162 1.01 -4.38 2.21
N GLY A 163 0.98 -3.12 1.78
CA GLY A 163 2.17 -2.32 1.48
C GLY A 163 2.95 -2.81 0.25
N PHE A 164 2.40 -3.78 -0.50
CA PHE A 164 3.04 -4.31 -1.68
C PHE A 164 2.91 -3.32 -2.84
N HIS A 165 4.04 -2.92 -3.42
CA HIS A 165 4.04 -1.92 -4.47
C HIS A 165 5.06 -2.15 -5.58
N THR A 166 4.74 -1.66 -6.77
CA THR A 166 5.56 -1.81 -7.98
C THR A 166 5.74 -0.47 -8.69
N PRO A 167 6.76 -0.32 -9.58
CA PRO A 167 6.99 0.94 -10.29
C PRO A 167 5.79 1.42 -11.12
N TRP A 168 5.10 0.51 -11.80
CA TRP A 168 3.95 0.86 -12.64
C TRP A 168 2.71 1.16 -11.81
N GLN A 169 2.50 0.47 -10.69
CA GLN A 169 1.43 0.80 -9.74
C GLN A 169 1.61 2.22 -9.19
N LEU A 170 2.81 2.57 -8.68
CA LEU A 170 3.05 3.92 -8.15
C LEU A 170 2.99 5.00 -9.23
N ARG A 171 3.37 4.67 -10.47
CA ARG A 171 3.17 5.56 -11.63
C ARG A 171 1.68 5.79 -11.93
N ALA A 172 0.86 4.74 -11.90
CA ALA A 172 -0.58 4.86 -12.11
C ALA A 172 -1.23 5.71 -11.00
N VAL A 173 -0.86 5.47 -9.74
CA VAL A 173 -1.30 6.28 -8.58
C VAL A 173 -0.98 7.75 -8.78
N ALA A 174 0.26 8.08 -9.17
CA ALA A 174 0.65 9.45 -9.46
C ALA A 174 -0.08 10.07 -10.67
N ALA A 175 -0.36 9.27 -11.71
CA ALA A 175 -1.09 9.72 -12.89
C ALA A 175 -2.56 10.05 -12.58
N HIS A 176 -3.15 9.41 -11.56
CA HIS A 176 -4.48 9.72 -11.04
C HIS A 176 -4.47 10.91 -10.06
N GLY A 177 -3.31 11.52 -9.80
CA GLY A 177 -3.16 12.63 -8.85
C GLY A 177 -3.22 12.20 -7.38
N LEU A 178 -3.20 10.89 -7.10
CA LEU A 178 -3.26 10.35 -5.76
C LEU A 178 -1.88 10.36 -5.09
N LEU A 179 -1.89 10.53 -3.77
CA LEU A 179 -0.71 10.32 -2.94
C LEU A 179 -0.69 8.89 -2.40
N ALA A 180 0.37 8.15 -2.72
CA ALA A 180 0.61 6.84 -2.13
C ALA A 180 1.10 6.98 -0.67
N VAL A 181 0.45 6.27 0.26
CA VAL A 181 0.73 6.31 1.69
C VAL A 181 0.88 4.90 2.27
N ALA A 182 1.89 4.72 3.13
CA ALA A 182 2.11 3.53 3.94
C ALA A 182 1.94 3.88 5.44
N TRP A 183 2.84 3.42 6.30
CA TRP A 183 2.79 3.62 7.74
C TRP A 183 4.20 3.48 8.35
N ASP A 184 4.35 3.94 9.59
CA ASP A 184 5.56 3.71 10.40
C ASP A 184 5.27 3.00 11.73
N VAL A 185 4.00 2.81 12.09
CA VAL A 185 3.57 2.04 13.25
C VAL A 185 2.62 0.92 12.81
N GLN A 186 2.97 -0.33 13.13
CA GLN A 186 2.21 -1.53 12.76
C GLN A 186 2.13 -2.51 13.93
N PRO A 187 1.03 -2.53 14.69
CA PRO A 187 0.87 -3.43 15.82
C PRO A 187 0.48 -4.87 15.42
N SER A 188 0.23 -5.13 14.14
CA SER A 188 -0.18 -6.45 13.60
C SER A 188 -1.52 -6.95 14.17
N ASP A 189 -2.51 -6.06 14.25
CA ASP A 189 -3.85 -6.31 14.80
C ASP A 189 -4.66 -7.35 14.02
N TRP A 190 -4.38 -7.58 12.73
CA TRP A 190 -4.96 -8.67 11.94
C TRP A 190 -4.59 -10.07 12.44
N LYS A 191 -3.51 -10.20 13.23
CA LYS A 191 -3.14 -11.47 13.89
C LYS A 191 -3.93 -11.72 15.17
N GLY A 192 -4.76 -10.77 15.59
CA GLY A 192 -5.56 -10.84 16.81
C GLY A 192 -4.74 -10.94 18.10
N PRO A 193 -3.72 -10.10 18.36
CA PRO A 193 -3.13 -10.03 19.70
C PRO A 193 -4.18 -9.60 20.75
N PRO A 194 -3.97 -9.88 22.05
CA PRO A 194 -4.78 -9.30 23.12
C PRO A 194 -4.85 -7.76 23.05
N SER A 195 -5.96 -7.19 23.51
CA SER A 195 -6.24 -5.76 23.39
C SER A 195 -5.21 -4.89 24.15
N GLU A 196 -4.71 -5.35 25.30
CA GLU A 196 -3.67 -4.65 26.05
C GLU A 196 -2.34 -4.64 25.29
N GLU A 197 -2.00 -5.76 24.63
CA GLU A 197 -0.80 -5.84 23.82
C GLU A 197 -0.90 -4.94 22.57
N LEU A 198 -2.06 -4.93 21.91
CA LEU A 198 -2.34 -4.03 20.80
C LEU A 198 -2.17 -2.56 21.23
N THR A 199 -2.75 -2.21 22.38
CA THR A 199 -2.62 -0.87 22.98
C THR A 199 -1.15 -0.51 23.22
N ARG A 200 -0.40 -1.38 23.92
CA ARG A 200 1.01 -1.16 24.23
C ARG A 200 1.84 -0.95 22.96
N ARG A 201 1.68 -1.82 21.96
CA ARG A 201 2.43 -1.74 20.69
C ARG A 201 2.21 -0.42 19.97
N VAL A 202 0.98 0.10 19.94
CA VAL A 202 0.67 1.40 19.32
C VAL A 202 1.22 2.54 20.16
N VAL A 203 0.89 2.56 21.45
CA VAL A 203 1.23 3.67 22.36
C VAL A 203 2.73 3.77 22.56
N GLU A 204 3.51 2.69 22.57
CA GLU A 204 4.98 2.78 22.71
C GLU A 204 5.67 3.20 21.41
N ALA A 205 5.20 2.69 20.25
CA ALA A 205 5.86 2.94 18.97
C ALA A 205 5.55 4.32 18.38
N ALA A 206 4.43 4.94 18.75
CA ALA A 206 4.02 6.23 18.21
C ALA A 206 5.03 7.34 18.54
N ARG A 207 5.28 8.19 17.54
CA ARG A 207 6.13 9.38 17.64
C ARG A 207 5.47 10.52 16.84
N PRO A 208 5.92 11.78 17.01
CA PRO A 208 5.43 12.90 16.20
C PRO A 208 5.40 12.54 14.71
N GLY A 209 4.29 12.81 14.03
CA GLY A 209 4.10 12.52 12.61
C GLY A 209 3.72 11.07 12.28
N SER A 210 3.54 10.18 13.27
CA SER A 210 3.29 8.76 12.98
C SER A 210 1.97 8.51 12.26
N ILE A 211 1.99 7.52 11.38
CA ILE A 211 0.83 6.94 10.72
C ILE A 211 0.69 5.52 11.27
N VAL A 212 -0.40 5.27 11.98
CA VAL A 212 -0.69 3.97 12.61
C VAL A 212 -1.58 3.15 11.68
N LEU A 213 -1.10 1.98 11.26
CA LEU A 213 -1.89 0.99 10.52
C LEU A 213 -2.70 0.12 11.48
N LEU A 214 -4.02 0.11 11.31
CA LEU A 214 -4.98 -0.78 11.94
C LEU A 214 -5.93 -1.30 10.85
N HIS A 215 -6.77 -2.28 11.16
CA HIS A 215 -7.71 -2.87 10.20
C HIS A 215 -9.12 -2.86 10.77
N ASP A 216 -10.08 -2.25 10.08
CA ASP A 216 -11.50 -2.37 10.41
C ASP A 216 -12.17 -3.52 9.63
N GLY A 217 -11.53 -4.00 8.56
CA GLY A 217 -11.86 -5.23 7.84
C GLY A 217 -10.74 -6.26 7.83
N LEU A 218 -10.83 -7.24 6.93
CA LEU A 218 -9.69 -8.06 6.50
C LEU A 218 -9.84 -8.46 5.02
N ASP A 219 -9.02 -7.88 4.15
CA ASP A 219 -9.10 -8.01 2.70
C ASP A 219 -10.52 -7.70 2.16
N THR A 220 -11.07 -8.55 1.29
CA THR A 220 -12.42 -8.42 0.71
C THR A 220 -13.51 -9.12 1.54
N ARG A 221 -13.20 -9.60 2.75
CA ARG A 221 -14.14 -10.34 3.61
C ARG A 221 -15.09 -9.39 4.33
N SER A 222 -16.33 -9.85 4.54
CA SER A 222 -17.35 -9.13 5.30
C SER A 222 -17.60 -9.78 6.67
N SER A 223 -18.07 -8.97 7.62
CA SER A 223 -18.44 -9.39 8.98
C SER A 223 -17.32 -10.08 9.76
N VAL A 224 -16.07 -9.72 9.48
CA VAL A 224 -14.90 -10.21 10.20
C VAL A 224 -14.86 -9.61 11.60
N ASP A 225 -14.74 -10.45 12.63
CA ASP A 225 -14.68 -10.01 14.03
C ASP A 225 -13.48 -9.07 14.28
N ARG A 226 -13.77 -7.86 14.79
CA ARG A 226 -12.80 -6.83 15.20
C ARG A 226 -12.93 -6.46 16.68
N SER A 227 -13.52 -7.31 17.51
CA SER A 227 -13.76 -7.08 18.94
C SER A 227 -12.50 -6.71 19.72
N ARG A 228 -11.36 -7.36 19.44
CA ARG A 228 -10.07 -7.04 20.07
C ARG A 228 -9.57 -5.65 19.72
N LEU A 229 -9.76 -5.21 18.46
CA LEU A 229 -9.45 -3.84 18.08
C LEU A 229 -10.38 -2.86 18.79
N LEU A 230 -11.70 -3.11 18.78
CA LEU A 230 -12.67 -2.24 19.46
C LEU A 230 -12.37 -2.10 20.95
N ALA A 231 -11.98 -3.16 21.62
CA ALA A 231 -11.59 -3.13 23.04
C ALA A 231 -10.28 -2.34 23.27
N ALA A 232 -9.34 -2.35 22.33
CA ALA A 232 -8.07 -1.63 22.44
C ALA A 232 -8.20 -0.13 22.13
N LEU A 233 -9.08 0.25 21.20
CA LEU A 233 -9.18 1.62 20.68
C LEU A 233 -9.33 2.72 21.74
N PRO A 234 -10.20 2.58 22.77
CA PRO A 234 -10.31 3.61 23.81
C PRO A 234 -8.98 3.84 24.54
N ALA A 235 -8.25 2.77 24.86
CA ALA A 235 -6.98 2.85 25.55
C ALA A 235 -5.85 3.36 24.63
N ILE A 236 -5.88 3.03 23.34
CA ILE A 236 -4.98 3.61 22.34
C ILE A 236 -5.17 5.11 22.25
N VAL A 237 -6.42 5.58 22.10
CA VAL A 237 -6.70 7.01 21.93
C VAL A 237 -6.26 7.79 23.17
N ARG A 238 -6.69 7.34 24.36
CA ARG A 238 -6.28 7.98 25.62
C ARG A 238 -4.77 7.95 25.82
N GLY A 239 -4.12 6.80 25.62
CA GLY A 239 -2.68 6.67 25.82
C GLY A 239 -1.86 7.57 24.88
N LEU A 240 -2.31 7.77 23.64
CA LEU A 240 -1.66 8.71 22.72
C LEU A 240 -1.89 10.18 23.13
N GLN A 241 -3.11 10.52 23.59
CA GLN A 241 -3.43 11.86 24.08
C GLN A 241 -2.67 12.20 25.37
N GLU A 242 -2.54 11.25 26.30
CA GLU A 242 -1.76 11.38 27.54
C GLU A 242 -0.26 11.59 27.25
N ARG A 243 0.24 11.01 26.16
CA ARG A 243 1.60 11.29 25.66
C ARG A 243 1.73 12.64 24.95
N GLY A 244 0.66 13.44 24.89
CA GLY A 244 0.63 14.78 24.30
C GLY A 244 0.41 14.80 22.78
N PHE A 245 0.00 13.69 22.16
CA PHE A 245 -0.33 13.68 20.74
C PHE A 245 -1.75 14.18 20.48
N ARG A 246 -1.89 15.02 19.46
CA ARG A 246 -3.20 15.30 18.86
C ARG A 246 -3.46 14.29 17.75
N LEU A 247 -4.57 13.56 17.86
CA LEU A 247 -4.99 12.62 16.83
C LEU A 247 -5.76 13.35 15.74
N VAL A 248 -5.31 13.20 14.50
CA VAL A 248 -5.83 13.92 13.34
C VAL A 248 -6.09 12.97 12.18
N ARG A 249 -6.86 13.44 11.19
CA ARG A 249 -6.96 12.72 9.91
C ARG A 249 -5.64 12.79 9.16
N LEU A 250 -5.45 11.87 8.22
CA LEU A 250 -4.20 11.75 7.49
C LEU A 250 -3.95 12.95 6.55
N ASP A 251 -4.98 13.54 5.97
CA ASP A 251 -4.88 14.75 5.15
C ASP A 251 -4.31 15.93 5.94
N GLU A 252 -4.79 16.12 7.18
CA GLU A 252 -4.28 17.15 8.10
C GLU A 252 -2.83 16.84 8.54
N LEU A 253 -2.52 15.58 8.86
CA LEU A 253 -1.17 15.16 9.23
C LEU A 253 -0.13 15.47 8.14
N LEU A 254 -0.53 15.26 6.88
CA LEU A 254 0.34 15.42 5.72
C LEU A 254 0.29 16.83 5.13
N GLY A 255 -0.72 17.63 5.46
CA GLY A 255 -0.94 18.96 4.89
C GLY A 255 -1.30 18.90 3.40
N VAL A 256 -2.16 17.95 3.02
CA VAL A 256 -2.60 17.72 1.64
C VAL A 256 -4.11 17.82 1.53
N ALA A 257 -4.64 17.96 0.31
CA ALA A 257 -6.08 17.92 0.10
C ALA A 257 -6.64 16.52 0.45
N PRO A 258 -7.80 16.43 1.12
CA PRO A 258 -8.43 15.15 1.43
C PRO A 258 -9.02 14.46 0.19
N TYR A 259 -9.50 15.26 -0.77
CA TYR A 259 -10.20 14.81 -1.96
C TYR A 259 -9.71 15.60 -3.19
N LEU A 260 -9.75 14.96 -4.35
CA LEU A 260 -9.54 15.58 -5.65
C LEU A 260 -10.80 16.35 -6.08
N ASN A 261 -10.64 17.32 -6.98
CA ASN A 261 -11.77 18.09 -7.53
C ASN A 261 -12.72 17.22 -8.36
N ASP A 262 -12.18 16.23 -9.06
CA ASP A 262 -12.92 15.24 -9.82
C ASP A 262 -12.16 13.90 -9.87
N CYS A 263 -12.87 12.85 -10.28
CA CYS A 263 -12.31 11.54 -10.61
C CYS A 263 -12.30 11.42 -12.14
N SER A 264 -11.71 12.39 -12.85
CA SER A 264 -11.81 12.50 -14.31
C SER A 264 -10.87 11.57 -15.09
N TRP A 265 -10.05 10.77 -14.40
CA TRP A 265 -9.32 9.69 -15.06
C TRP A 265 -10.37 8.71 -15.61
N ALA A 266 -10.26 8.39 -16.90
CA ALA A 266 -11.32 7.69 -17.60
C ALA A 266 -11.61 6.35 -16.91
N VAL A 267 -12.84 6.18 -16.44
CA VAL A 267 -13.48 4.87 -16.37
C VAL A 267 -13.67 4.45 -17.83
N GLY A 268 -12.57 4.04 -18.48
CA GLY A 268 -12.63 3.49 -19.83
C GLY A 268 -13.48 2.21 -19.80
N PRO A 269 -14.33 1.99 -20.81
CA PRO A 269 -15.32 0.91 -20.83
C PRO A 269 -14.72 -0.49 -20.68
#